data_AF-T0D791-F1
#
_entry.id   AF-T0D791-F1
#
_cell.length_a   1.000
_cell.length_b   1.000
_cell.length_c   1.000
_cell.angle_alpha   90.00
_cell.angle_beta   90.00
_cell.angle_gamma   90.00
#
_symmetry.space_group_name_H-M   'P 1'
#
loop_
_entity.id
_entity.type
_entity.pdbx_description
1 polymer ?
#
loop_
_entity_poly.entity_id
_entity_poly.type
_entity_poly.pdbx_seq_one_letter_code
_entity_poly.pdbx_strand_id
1 'polypeptide(L)'
;MPTVLVLEEAHVFIKRSKDRVDDDSIDPADVCRQIFERIAREGRKFGLGLVLSSQRPSELSPTVLSQCNTFLLHRLVNDRDQELVSKLIPDNLGGLLNELPSLPTGEAILMGWAAPIPVQVTMNRLTDDQRPQSDDPKFWDVWIGEEEREVDWETLIVEWIEEG
;
A
#
# COMPACT_ATOMS: atom_id res chain seq x y z
N MET A 1 0.26 -9.68 24.57
CA MET A 1 1.31 -8.85 23.96
C MET A 1 0.67 -8.04 22.85
N PRO A 2 1.05 -6.77 22.64
CA PRO A 2 0.61 -6.04 21.45
C PRO A 2 1.25 -6.65 20.20
N THR A 3 0.46 -6.83 19.13
CA THR A 3 0.89 -7.39 17.85
C THR A 3 0.57 -6.40 16.75
N VAL A 4 1.49 -6.19 15.81
CA VAL A 4 1.25 -5.35 14.62
C VAL A 4 1.28 -6.23 13.39
N LEU A 5 0.21 -6.18 12.60
CA LEU A 5 0.15 -6.79 11.29
C LEU A 5 0.52 -5.75 10.23
N VAL A 6 1.52 -6.06 9.41
CA VAL A 6 1.93 -5.22 8.28
C VAL A 6 1.44 -5.87 7.00
N LEU A 7 0.65 -5.14 6.22
CA LEU A 7 0.12 -5.60 4.94
C LEU A 7 0.74 -4.77 3.82
N GLU A 8 1.63 -5.39 3.06
CA GLU A 8 2.13 -4.85 1.81
C GLU A 8 1.12 -5.10 0.69
N GLU A 9 1.15 -4.26 -0.34
CA GLU A 9 0.24 -4.35 -1.48
C GLU A 9 -1.23 -4.46 -1.03
N ALA A 10 -1.60 -3.68 -0.02
CA ALA A 10 -2.86 -3.87 0.72
C ALA A 10 -4.11 -3.79 -0.18
N HIS A 11 -4.01 -3.16 -1.36
CA HIS A 11 -5.08 -3.09 -2.34
C HIS A 11 -5.39 -4.45 -3.00
N VAL A 12 -4.50 -5.44 -2.91
CA VAL A 12 -4.76 -6.81 -3.35
C VAL A 12 -5.79 -7.49 -2.44
N PHE A 13 -5.65 -7.29 -1.13
CA PHE A 13 -6.44 -7.97 -0.09
C PHE A 13 -7.68 -7.17 0.36
N ILE A 14 -7.59 -5.84 0.35
CA ILE A 14 -8.59 -4.94 0.91
C ILE A 14 -9.21 -4.09 -0.19
N LYS A 15 -9.72 -4.75 -1.25
CA LYS A 15 -10.33 -4.05 -2.38
C LYS A 15 -11.60 -3.31 -1.94
N ARG A 16 -11.85 -2.15 -2.52
CA ARG A 16 -13.17 -1.52 -2.44
C ARG A 16 -14.22 -2.47 -3.03
N SER A 17 -15.27 -2.76 -2.25
CA SER A 17 -16.38 -3.61 -2.71
C SER A 17 -16.89 -3.07 -4.05
N LYS A 18 -16.94 -3.92 -5.07
CA LYS A 18 -17.71 -3.62 -6.27
C LYS A 18 -19.18 -3.74 -5.87
N ASP A 19 -20.03 -2.85 -6.36
CA ASP A 19 -21.49 -3.00 -6.27
C ASP A 19 -21.89 -4.21 -7.14
N ARG A 20 -21.60 -5.43 -6.68
CA ARG A 20 -22.05 -6.65 -7.32
C ARG A 20 -23.49 -6.88 -6.90
N VAL A 21 -24.38 -6.59 -7.85
CA VAL A 21 -25.77 -7.02 -7.85
C VAL A 21 -25.76 -8.46 -8.38
N ASP A 22 -26.32 -9.39 -7.60
CA ASP A 22 -26.72 -10.76 -8.01
C ASP A 22 -25.63 -11.80 -8.33
N ASP A 23 -24.86 -12.24 -7.35
CA ASP A 23 -24.36 -13.63 -7.32
C ASP A 23 -24.26 -14.14 -5.87
N ASP A 24 -24.93 -15.24 -5.55
CA ASP A 24 -24.97 -15.86 -4.20
C ASP A 24 -23.62 -16.52 -3.81
N SER A 25 -22.57 -16.33 -4.61
CA SER A 25 -21.25 -16.89 -4.37
C SER A 25 -20.43 -15.97 -3.44
N ILE A 26 -19.92 -16.56 -2.33
CA ILE A 26 -19.02 -15.86 -1.41
C ILE A 26 -17.64 -15.77 -2.06
N ASP A 27 -17.27 -14.58 -2.55
CA ASP A 27 -15.93 -14.31 -3.08
C ASP A 27 -14.90 -14.34 -1.93
N PRO A 28 -13.83 -15.17 -2.00
CA PRO A 28 -12.76 -15.17 -1.00
C PRO A 28 -12.15 -13.79 -0.73
N ALA A 29 -12.12 -12.92 -1.75
CA ALA A 29 -11.63 -11.55 -1.60
C ALA A 29 -12.54 -10.71 -0.68
N ASP A 30 -13.86 -10.94 -0.73
CA ASP A 30 -14.81 -10.25 0.14
C ASP A 30 -14.68 -10.71 1.60
N VAL A 31 -14.44 -12.00 1.83
CA VAL A 31 -14.16 -12.53 3.17
C VAL A 31 -12.88 -11.92 3.72
N CYS A 32 -11.82 -11.88 2.91
CA CYS A 32 -10.54 -11.28 3.28
C CYS A 32 -10.71 -9.80 3.69
N ARG A 33 -11.39 -9.01 2.85
CA ARG A 33 -11.73 -7.61 3.13
C ARG A 33 -12.50 -7.46 4.44
N GLN A 34 -13.53 -8.26 4.68
CA GLN A 34 -14.34 -8.20 5.90
C GLN A 34 -13.51 -8.48 7.16
N ILE A 35 -12.55 -9.41 7.08
CA ILE A 35 -11.62 -9.69 8.19
C ILE A 35 -10.78 -8.45 8.49
N PHE A 36 -10.19 -7.81 7.47
CA PHE A 36 -9.39 -6.60 7.66
C PHE A 36 -10.20 -5.40 8.16
N GLU A 37 -11.44 -5.24 7.70
CA GLU A 37 -12.36 -4.23 8.22
C GLU A 37 -12.68 -4.46 9.70
N ARG A 38 -12.87 -5.72 10.11
CA ARG A 38 -13.08 -6.07 11.51
C ARG A 38 -11.82 -5.81 12.35
N ILE A 39 -10.65 -6.18 11.86
CA ILE A 39 -9.37 -5.90 12.52
C ILE A 39 -9.19 -4.39 12.69
N ALA A 40 -9.45 -3.59 11.66
CA ALA A 40 -9.32 -2.14 11.72
C ALA A 40 -10.26 -1.50 12.76
N ARG A 41 -11.50 -2.01 12.90
CA ARG A 41 -12.49 -1.50 13.85
C ARG A 41 -12.28 -1.98 15.29
N GLU A 42 -11.88 -3.25 15.48
CA GLU A 42 -11.90 -3.91 16.78
C GLU A 42 -10.51 -4.29 17.32
N GLY A 43 -9.49 -4.35 16.46
CA GLY A 43 -8.15 -4.86 16.78
C GLY A 43 -7.52 -4.19 17.99
N ARG A 44 -7.73 -2.87 18.15
CA ARG A 44 -7.27 -2.10 19.31
C ARG A 44 -7.73 -2.68 20.66
N LYS A 45 -8.96 -3.24 20.73
CA LYS A 45 -9.49 -3.86 21.96
C LYS A 45 -8.69 -5.10 22.39
N PHE A 46 -8.00 -5.73 21.45
CA PHE A 46 -7.24 -6.97 21.63
C PHE A 46 -5.71 -6.74 21.53
N GLY A 47 -5.26 -5.49 21.44
CA GLY A 47 -3.85 -5.16 21.26
C GLY A 47 -3.31 -5.47 19.86
N LEU A 48 -4.18 -5.61 18.85
CA LEU A 48 -3.81 -5.81 17.45
C LEU A 48 -3.81 -4.47 16.71
N GLY A 49 -2.63 -4.07 16.22
CA GLY A 49 -2.43 -2.94 15.31
C GLY A 49 -2.34 -3.40 13.86
N LEU A 50 -2.62 -2.47 12.94
CA LEU A 50 -2.58 -2.71 11.49
C LEU A 50 -1.77 -1.59 10.83
N VAL A 51 -0.83 -1.96 9.97
CA VAL A 51 -0.09 -1.06 9.09
C VAL A 51 -0.36 -1.51 7.66
N LEU A 52 -0.76 -0.56 6.82
CA LEU A 52 -1.12 -0.81 5.43
C LEU A 52 -0.18 -0.02 4.52
N SER A 53 0.42 -0.71 3.56
CA SER A 53 1.21 -0.11 2.49
C SER A 53 0.52 -0.39 1.15
N SER A 54 0.35 0.66 0.33
CA SER A 54 -0.26 0.54 -1.00
C SER A 54 0.10 1.75 -1.87
N GLN A 55 0.38 1.48 -3.14
CA GLN A 55 0.56 2.47 -4.21
C GLN A 55 -0.77 2.94 -4.83
N ARG A 56 -1.89 2.28 -4.50
CA ARG A 56 -3.24 2.62 -5.00
C ARG A 56 -4.22 2.80 -3.86
N PRO A 57 -4.16 3.91 -3.11
CA PRO A 57 -5.07 4.13 -1.99
C PRO A 57 -6.54 4.16 -2.41
N SER A 58 -6.88 4.65 -3.60
CA SER A 58 -8.27 4.67 -4.11
C SER A 58 -8.90 3.29 -4.34
N GLU A 59 -8.09 2.25 -4.45
CA GLU A 59 -8.55 0.86 -4.55
C GLU A 59 -8.81 0.22 -3.19
N LEU A 60 -8.37 0.84 -2.09
CA LEU A 60 -8.59 0.32 -0.74
C LEU A 60 -10.03 0.53 -0.25
N SER A 61 -10.49 -0.35 0.63
CA SER A 61 -11.77 -0.16 1.33
C SER A 61 -11.80 1.18 2.09
N PRO A 62 -12.75 2.08 1.80
CA PRO A 62 -12.93 3.33 2.55
C PRO A 62 -13.18 3.08 4.04
N THR A 63 -13.80 1.94 4.38
CA THR A 63 -14.01 1.52 5.76
C THR A 63 -12.68 1.38 6.48
N VAL A 64 -11.72 0.66 5.91
CA VAL A 64 -10.41 0.46 6.52
C VAL A 64 -9.64 1.77 6.61
N LEU A 65 -9.63 2.56 5.53
CA LEU A 65 -8.96 3.87 5.51
C LEU A 65 -9.51 4.83 6.58
N SER A 66 -10.83 4.85 6.80
CA SER A 66 -11.45 5.69 7.84
C SER A 66 -11.07 5.31 9.28
N GLN A 67 -10.57 4.09 9.50
CA GLN A 67 -10.08 3.65 10.81
C GLN A 67 -8.58 3.92 10.99
N CYS A 68 -7.87 4.30 9.92
CA CYS A 68 -6.47 4.66 10.00
C CYS A 68 -6.35 6.05 10.62
N ASN A 69 -5.65 6.13 11.76
CA ASN A 69 -5.48 7.36 12.52
C ASN A 69 -4.12 8.02 12.26
N THR A 70 -3.23 7.38 11.50
CA THR A 70 -1.90 7.86 11.16
C THR A 70 -1.66 7.56 9.69
N PHE A 71 -1.14 8.56 8.98
CA PHE A 71 -0.84 8.47 7.55
C PHE A 71 0.59 8.92 7.31
N LEU A 72 1.32 8.16 6.51
CA LEU A 72 2.61 8.52 5.95
C LEU A 72 2.43 8.55 4.43
N LEU A 73 2.26 9.75 3.88
CA LEU A 73 1.91 9.94 2.48
C LEU A 73 3.16 10.25 1.66
N HIS A 74 3.56 9.30 0.82
CA HIS A 74 4.57 9.53 -0.19
C HIS A 74 3.99 10.26 -1.41
N ARG A 75 4.84 10.50 -2.41
CA ARG A 75 4.43 11.11 -3.68
C ARG A 75 3.22 10.39 -4.29
N LEU A 76 2.12 11.12 -4.47
CA LEU A 76 0.90 10.67 -5.13
C LEU A 76 0.59 11.58 -6.32
N VAL A 77 0.63 11.02 -7.53
CA VAL A 77 0.41 11.77 -8.78
C VAL A 77 -1.02 11.60 -9.30
N ASN A 78 -1.68 10.49 -8.97
CA ASN A 78 -3.03 10.19 -9.46
C ASN A 78 -4.08 11.07 -8.79
N ASP A 79 -4.92 11.75 -9.58
CA ASP A 79 -5.96 12.66 -9.08
C ASP A 79 -6.98 11.97 -8.17
N ARG A 80 -7.36 10.71 -8.47
CA ARG A 80 -8.33 9.96 -7.64
C ARG A 80 -7.75 9.61 -6.27
N ASP A 81 -6.46 9.28 -6.23
CA ASP A 81 -5.76 8.99 -4.98
C ASP A 81 -5.62 10.27 -4.13
N GLN A 82 -5.27 11.40 -4.76
CA GLN A 82 -5.22 12.70 -4.10
C GLN A 82 -6.58 13.12 -3.56
N GLU A 83 -7.66 12.93 -4.33
CA GLU A 83 -9.02 13.26 -3.91
C GLU A 83 -9.52 12.37 -2.76
N LEU A 84 -9.18 11.08 -2.76
CA LEU A 84 -9.50 10.19 -1.65
C LEU A 84 -8.80 10.65 -0.37
N VAL A 85 -7.49 10.92 -0.46
CA VAL A 85 -6.68 11.33 0.68
C VAL A 85 -7.15 12.68 1.22
N SER A 86 -7.51 13.63 0.37
CA SER A 86 -8.04 14.92 0.81
C SER A 86 -9.36 14.83 1.56
N LYS A 87 -10.22 13.85 1.24
CA LYS A 87 -11.46 13.59 1.99
C LYS A 87 -11.25 12.95 3.35
N LEU A 88 -10.12 12.27 3.56
CA LEU A 88 -9.79 11.60 4.82
C LEU A 88 -9.14 12.53 5.84
N ILE A 89 -8.69 13.70 5.39
CA ILE A 89 -7.88 14.64 6.15
C ILE A 89 -8.69 15.92 6.40
N PRO A 90 -8.54 16.58 7.56
CA PRO A 90 -9.19 17.86 7.82
C PRO A 90 -8.89 18.92 6.74
N ASP A 91 -9.92 19.67 6.32
CA ASP A 91 -9.87 20.65 5.22
C ASP A 91 -8.79 21.73 5.38
N ASN A 92 -8.37 22.05 6.62
CA ASN A 92 -7.34 23.04 6.90
C ASN A 92 -5.93 22.61 6.44
N LEU A 93 -5.77 21.39 5.94
CA LEU A 93 -4.51 20.82 5.46
C LEU A 93 -4.45 20.68 3.93
N GLY A 94 -5.48 21.15 3.21
CA GLY A 94 -5.56 21.04 1.75
C GLY A 94 -4.37 21.67 1.00
N GLY A 95 -3.75 22.71 1.56
CA GLY A 95 -2.55 23.33 0.98
C GLY A 95 -1.35 22.38 0.89
N LEU A 96 -1.15 21.54 1.91
CA LEU A 96 -0.05 20.58 1.96
C LEU A 96 -0.29 19.39 1.02
N LEU A 97 -1.56 19.02 0.80
CA LEU A 97 -1.92 17.95 -0.13
C LEU A 97 -1.63 18.31 -1.59
N ASN A 98 -1.64 19.61 -1.94
CA ASN A 98 -1.24 20.07 -3.27
C ASN A 98 0.26 19.84 -3.55
N GLU A 99 1.07 19.59 -2.53
CA GLU A 99 2.50 19.31 -2.68
C GLU A 99 2.78 17.81 -2.90
N LEU A 100 1.81 16.92 -2.62
CA LEU A 100 1.97 15.46 -2.77
C LEU A 100 2.49 15.04 -4.15
N PRO A 101 2.04 15.60 -5.30
CA PRO A 101 2.56 15.20 -6.61
C PRO A 101 4.02 15.58 -6.82
N SER A 102 4.50 16.61 -6.12
CA SER A 102 5.83 17.18 -6.28
C SER A 102 6.85 16.65 -5.25
N LEU A 103 6.42 15.80 -4.32
CA LEU A 103 7.31 15.26 -3.30
C LEU A 103 8.48 14.46 -3.92
N PRO A 104 9.72 14.73 -3.50
CA PRO A 104 10.88 13.94 -3.89
C PRO A 104 10.78 12.47 -3.43
N THR A 105 11.48 11.58 -4.15
CA THR A 105 11.65 10.20 -3.69
C THR A 105 12.37 10.17 -2.34
N GLY A 106 11.84 9.39 -1.41
CA GLY A 106 12.36 9.31 -0.04
C GLY A 106 11.81 10.36 0.91
N GLU A 107 10.89 11.21 0.45
CA GLU A 107 10.14 12.13 1.30
C GLU A 107 8.68 11.72 1.43
N ALA A 108 8.06 12.15 2.53
CA ALA A 108 6.66 11.90 2.83
C ALA A 108 6.08 13.00 3.72
N ILE A 109 4.76 13.10 3.74
CA ILE A 109 4.00 13.88 4.72
C ILE A 109 3.51 12.92 5.81
N LEU A 110 3.94 13.14 7.05
CA LEU A 110 3.48 12.42 8.24
C LEU A 110 2.37 13.21 8.94
N MET A 111 1.27 12.54 9.25
CA MET A 111 0.10 13.16 9.87
C MET A 111 -0.76 12.17 10.66
N GLY A 112 -1.71 12.71 11.42
CA GLY A 112 -2.57 11.96 12.32
C GLY A 112 -1.95 11.82 13.72
N TRP A 113 -2.21 10.72 14.42
CA TRP A 113 -1.75 10.53 15.81
C TRP A 113 -0.23 10.57 16.01
N ALA A 114 0.54 10.29 14.96
CA ALA A 114 2.00 10.37 15.01
C ALA A 114 2.54 11.81 15.08
N ALA A 115 1.78 12.83 14.68
CA ALA A 115 2.25 14.22 14.68
C ALA A 115 1.10 15.22 14.95
N PRO A 116 1.27 16.19 15.87
CA PRO A 116 0.20 17.13 16.24
C PRO A 116 -0.21 18.08 15.10
N ILE A 117 0.71 18.31 14.16
CA ILE A 117 0.49 18.99 12.89
C ILE A 117 1.13 18.14 11.79
N PRO A 118 0.66 18.19 10.54
CA PRO A 118 1.34 17.51 9.45
C PRO A 118 2.76 18.05 9.26
N VAL A 119 3.70 17.14 9.07
CA VAL A 119 5.11 17.47 8.89
C VAL A 119 5.66 16.69 7.70
N GLN A 120 6.46 17.37 6.88
CA GLN A 120 7.24 16.70 5.86
C GLN A 120 8.46 16.03 6.52
N VAL A 121 8.67 14.77 6.19
CA VAL A 121 9.73 13.92 6.75
C VAL A 121 10.56 13.31 5.63
N THR A 122 11.85 13.12 5.89
CA THR A 122 12.76 12.41 5.01
C THR A 122 13.03 11.02 5.58
N MET A 123 12.89 9.99 4.75
CA MET A 123 13.14 8.61 5.13
C MET A 123 14.64 8.36 5.25
N ASN A 124 15.03 7.70 6.35
CA ASN A 124 16.40 7.25 6.52
C ASN A 124 16.74 6.20 5.45
N ARG A 125 17.93 6.33 4.85
CA ARG A 125 18.44 5.29 3.96
C ARG A 125 18.92 4.10 4.78
N LEU A 126 18.48 2.92 4.41
CA LEU A 126 18.98 1.67 4.96
C LEU A 126 20.39 1.40 4.43
N THR A 127 21.24 0.87 5.30
CA THR A 127 22.55 0.32 4.91
C THR A 127 22.34 -0.88 3.98
N ASP A 128 23.34 -1.19 3.15
CA ASP A 128 23.18 -2.21 2.10
C ASP A 128 22.84 -3.60 2.67
N ASP A 129 23.29 -3.91 3.89
CA ASP A 129 22.97 -5.15 4.62
C ASP A 129 21.53 -5.22 5.16
N GLN A 130 20.82 -4.09 5.20
CA GLN A 130 19.46 -3.97 5.72
C GLN A 130 18.42 -3.78 4.61
N ARG A 131 18.84 -3.63 3.36
CA ARG A 131 17.91 -3.44 2.24
C ARG A 131 17.22 -4.75 1.89
N PRO A 132 15.92 -4.71 1.57
CA PRO A 132 15.24 -5.87 1.02
C PRO A 132 15.89 -6.25 -0.33
N GLN A 133 15.83 -7.54 -0.66
CA GLN A 133 16.18 -8.01 -2.00
C GLN A 133 15.05 -7.64 -2.97
N SER A 134 15.03 -6.39 -3.40
CA SER A 134 13.97 -5.81 -4.24
C SER A 134 14.50 -5.18 -5.51
N ASP A 135 15.75 -5.47 -5.89
CA ASP A 135 16.31 -4.94 -7.13
C ASP A 135 15.56 -5.57 -8.31
N ASP A 136 15.09 -4.72 -9.22
CA ASP A 136 14.52 -5.20 -10.48
C ASP A 136 15.53 -6.08 -11.19
N PRO A 137 15.07 -7.14 -11.89
CA PRO A 137 15.96 -7.89 -12.76
C PRO A 137 16.65 -6.91 -13.73
N LYS A 138 17.94 -7.12 -13.99
CA LYS A 138 18.77 -6.33 -14.91
C LYS A 138 18.32 -6.51 -16.37
N PHE A 139 17.09 -6.11 -16.65
CA PHE A 139 16.42 -6.32 -17.92
C PHE A 139 17.19 -5.66 -19.05
N TRP A 140 17.70 -4.45 -18.82
CA TRP A 140 18.43 -3.70 -19.83
C TRP A 140 19.75 -4.39 -20.21
N ASP A 141 20.52 -4.84 -19.23
CA ASP A 141 21.82 -5.51 -19.45
C ASP A 141 21.65 -6.83 -20.22
N VAL A 142 20.57 -7.57 -19.91
CA VAL A 142 20.20 -8.78 -20.67
C VAL A 142 19.70 -8.43 -22.08
N TRP A 143 18.90 -7.37 -22.22
CA TRP A 143 18.32 -6.96 -23.50
C TRP A 143 19.38 -6.50 -24.52
N ILE A 144 20.40 -5.78 -24.08
CA ILE A 144 21.51 -5.32 -24.93
C ILE A 144 22.59 -6.39 -25.14
N GLY A 145 22.47 -7.55 -24.47
CA GLY A 145 23.40 -8.67 -24.57
C GLY A 145 24.69 -8.51 -23.77
N GLU A 146 24.72 -7.63 -22.76
CA GLU A 146 25.85 -7.52 -21.83
C GLU A 146 25.89 -8.69 -20.83
N GLU A 147 24.73 -9.21 -20.43
CA GLU A 147 24.60 -10.43 -19.62
C GLU A 147 23.78 -11.49 -20.41
N GLU A 148 24.38 -12.64 -20.73
CA GLU A 148 23.64 -13.78 -21.27
C GLU A 148 22.82 -14.43 -20.16
N ARG A 149 21.51 -14.53 -20.38
CA ARG A 149 20.59 -15.21 -19.47
C ARG A 149 19.94 -16.37 -20.22
N GLU A 150 20.37 -17.59 -19.94
CA GLU A 150 19.66 -18.78 -20.41
C GLU A 150 18.30 -18.84 -19.71
N VAL A 151 17.22 -18.77 -20.50
CA VAL A 151 15.85 -18.79 -19.99
C VAL A 151 15.22 -20.13 -20.31
N ASP A 152 14.88 -20.89 -19.27
CA ASP A 152 14.00 -22.05 -19.38
C ASP A 152 12.55 -21.60 -19.29
N TRP A 153 11.94 -21.44 -20.47
CA TRP A 153 10.55 -21.02 -20.58
C TRP A 153 9.57 -22.05 -20.04
N GLU A 154 9.88 -23.34 -20.08
CA GLU A 154 8.98 -24.37 -19.56
C GLU A 154 8.91 -24.27 -18.03
N THR A 155 10.06 -24.18 -17.38
CA THR A 155 10.13 -24.01 -15.91
C THR A 155 9.45 -22.72 -15.46
N LEU A 156 9.70 -21.59 -16.14
CA LEU A 156 9.06 -20.32 -15.79
C LEU A 156 7.53 -20.34 -15.96
N ILE A 157 7.03 -21.01 -17.00
CA ILE A 157 5.58 -21.13 -17.21
C ILE A 157 4.96 -21.99 -16.10
N VAL A 158 5.62 -23.08 -15.68
CA VAL A 158 5.15 -23.94 -14.58
C VAL A 158 5.13 -23.16 -13.27
N GLU A 159 6.22 -22.48 -12.92
CA GLU A 159 6.29 -21.64 -11.71
C GLU A 159 5.21 -20.54 -11.72
N TRP A 160 5.03 -19.85 -12.84
CA TRP A 160 4.05 -18.77 -12.96
C TRP A 160 2.59 -19.25 -12.83
N ILE A 161 2.30 -20.46 -13.31
CA ILE A 161 0.96 -21.06 -13.18
C ILE A 161 0.71 -21.59 -11.76
N GLU A 162 1.74 -22.06 -11.05
CA GLU A 162 1.61 -22.59 -9.68
C GLU A 162 1.58 -21.48 -8.60
N GLU A 163 2.20 -20.32 -8.86
CA GLU A 163 2.18 -19.15 -7.95
C GLU A 163 1.05 -18.13 -8.23
N GLY A 164 0.30 -18.30 -9.34
CA GLY A 164 -0.73 -17.36 -9.83
C GLY A 164 -2.14 -17.52 -9.26
#